data_AF-A0A016SG71-F1
#
_entry.id   AF-A0A016SG71-F1
#
_cell.length_a   1.000
_cell.length_b   1.000
_cell.length_c   1.000
_cell.angle_alpha   90.00
_cell.angle_beta   90.00
_cell.angle_gamma   90.00
#
_symmetry.space_group_name_H-M   'P 1'
#
loop_
_entity.id
_entity.type
_entity.pdbx_description
1 polymer ?
#
loop_
_entity_poly.entity_id
_entity_poly.type
_entity_poly.pdbx_seq_one_letter_code
_entity_poly.pdbx_strand_id
1 'polypeptide(L)'
;MSTTVLALWPHNVYDDKFTREPVNYTKINPNNAAWNMTLMRYLNHMEGVKDHFILEEIGCVYSSRFIDLPNYKPLGFCSMKEGNGSYNFFVIGNSFACNQAEMIFKSFGKFARRFDVLCLYACEFMTWTPDDKCKTRLNYTAVIEELKPDVVFVIERVFRGKAPFNTRDPIDNDKIFKGQMKQITELEDVAKKVYILQAFPSCELRCTSLAHEFTDKGRPLKEIKEGLIGRDDFFARLRIHEIERRCRKCEVIDYLPMLVDGNGLYLGYNPQNNLMYLDRSNHLNRFGKERVQPLFDRLAKTFESFVALDNVTLS
;
A
#
# COMPACT_ATOMS: atom_id res chain seq x y z
N MET A 1 -23.87 0.19 -18.21
CA MET A 1 -25.10 -0.59 -17.88
C MET A 1 -25.50 -0.29 -16.44
N SER A 2 -26.78 -0.12 -16.13
CA SER A 2 -27.25 0.05 -14.75
C SER A 2 -26.97 -1.21 -13.91
N THR A 3 -26.65 -1.05 -12.62
CA THR A 3 -26.30 -2.11 -11.67
C THR A 3 -27.36 -3.21 -11.57
N THR A 4 -28.63 -2.88 -11.80
CA THR A 4 -29.76 -3.84 -11.80
C THR A 4 -29.72 -4.81 -12.99
N VAL A 5 -29.09 -4.44 -14.11
CA VAL A 5 -29.05 -5.26 -15.35
C VAL A 5 -27.98 -6.34 -15.28
N LEU A 6 -26.88 -6.10 -14.53
CA LEU A 6 -25.76 -7.04 -14.41
C LEU A 6 -26.12 -8.31 -13.62
N ALA A 7 -27.18 -8.28 -12.81
CA ALA A 7 -27.71 -9.46 -12.11
C ALA A 7 -28.42 -10.47 -13.04
N LEU A 8 -28.79 -10.05 -14.26
CA LEU A 8 -29.64 -10.84 -15.16
C LEU A 8 -28.87 -11.52 -16.30
N TRP A 9 -27.58 -11.26 -16.45
CA TRP A 9 -26.75 -11.74 -17.58
C TRP A 9 -25.51 -12.47 -17.09
N PRO A 10 -25.61 -13.69 -16.52
CA PRO A 10 -24.52 -14.36 -15.82
C PRO A 10 -23.30 -14.75 -16.66
N HIS A 11 -23.37 -14.65 -18.01
CA HIS A 11 -22.35 -15.20 -18.91
C HIS A 11 -21.81 -14.27 -20.01
N ASN A 12 -22.21 -12.98 -20.08
CA ASN A 12 -21.78 -12.14 -21.21
C ASN A 12 -21.83 -10.65 -20.91
N VAL A 13 -20.72 -10.08 -20.42
CA VAL A 13 -20.44 -8.66 -20.63
C VAL A 13 -18.96 -8.49 -20.94
N TYR A 14 -18.69 -7.96 -22.14
CA TYR A 14 -17.36 -7.51 -22.55
C TYR A 14 -17.00 -6.22 -21.83
N ASP A 15 -15.74 -6.10 -21.44
CA ASP A 15 -15.22 -5.00 -20.61
C ASP A 15 -15.41 -3.61 -21.26
N ASP A 16 -15.55 -3.54 -22.58
CA ASP A 16 -15.82 -2.34 -23.37
C ASP A 16 -17.22 -1.74 -23.14
N LYS A 17 -18.15 -2.50 -22.52
CA LYS A 17 -19.52 -2.04 -22.19
C LYS A 17 -19.67 -1.50 -20.77
N PHE A 18 -18.61 -1.53 -19.96
CA PHE A 18 -18.65 -0.97 -18.62
C PHE A 18 -18.49 0.55 -18.66
N THR A 19 -19.50 1.24 -18.14
CA THR A 19 -19.47 2.70 -17.98
C THR A 19 -18.53 3.06 -16.83
N ARG A 20 -17.69 4.08 -17.00
CA ARG A 20 -16.72 4.55 -15.98
C ARG A 20 -17.36 5.29 -14.80
N GLU A 21 -18.65 5.06 -14.54
CA GLU A 21 -19.34 5.67 -13.40
C GLU A 21 -18.91 4.98 -12.09
N PRO A 22 -18.81 5.69 -10.97
CA PRO A 22 -18.49 5.08 -9.68
C PRO A 22 -19.44 3.94 -9.32
N VAL A 23 -18.89 2.83 -8.83
CA VAL A 23 -19.69 1.69 -8.38
C VAL A 23 -20.51 2.10 -7.15
N ASN A 24 -21.84 1.99 -7.23
CA ASN A 24 -22.71 2.23 -6.08
C ASN A 24 -22.84 0.97 -5.21
N TYR A 25 -21.92 0.82 -4.28
CA TYR A 25 -21.85 -0.30 -3.34
C TYR A 25 -23.04 -0.39 -2.36
N THR A 26 -23.91 0.62 -2.27
CA THR A 26 -25.15 0.51 -1.47
C THR A 26 -26.24 -0.29 -2.18
N LYS A 27 -26.12 -0.47 -3.49
CA LYS A 27 -27.08 -1.19 -4.34
C LYS A 27 -26.57 -2.57 -4.78
N ILE A 28 -25.35 -2.94 -4.38
CA ILE A 28 -24.68 -4.17 -4.80
C ILE A 28 -24.14 -4.88 -3.56
N ASN A 29 -24.33 -6.19 -3.48
CA ASN A 29 -23.60 -7.04 -2.54
C ASN A 29 -22.39 -7.68 -3.25
N PRO A 30 -21.14 -7.26 -2.95
CA PRO A 30 -19.95 -7.84 -3.58
C PRO A 30 -19.81 -9.35 -3.39
N ASN A 31 -20.38 -9.93 -2.33
CA ASN A 31 -20.34 -11.39 -2.11
C ASN A 31 -21.13 -12.17 -3.16
N ASN A 32 -22.04 -11.53 -3.90
CA ASN A 32 -22.72 -12.17 -5.02
C ASN A 32 -21.77 -12.46 -6.19
N ALA A 33 -20.58 -11.85 -6.23
CA ALA A 33 -19.53 -12.16 -7.20
C ALA A 33 -19.04 -13.62 -7.13
N ALA A 34 -19.30 -14.34 -6.03
CA ALA A 34 -18.99 -15.76 -5.90
C ALA A 34 -19.72 -16.65 -6.93
N TRP A 35 -20.95 -16.29 -7.30
CA TRP A 35 -21.79 -17.07 -8.23
C TRP A 35 -22.21 -16.26 -9.47
N ASN A 36 -22.07 -14.93 -9.45
CA ASN A 36 -22.35 -14.05 -10.59
C ASN A 36 -21.04 -13.57 -11.22
N MET A 37 -20.60 -14.28 -12.27
CA MET A 37 -19.36 -13.95 -13.01
C MET A 37 -19.40 -12.57 -13.66
N THR A 38 -20.56 -12.09 -14.09
CA THR A 38 -20.71 -10.76 -14.68
C THR A 38 -20.51 -9.66 -13.64
N LEU A 39 -21.09 -9.81 -12.45
CA LEU A 39 -20.86 -8.88 -11.35
C LEU A 39 -19.39 -8.89 -10.92
N MET A 40 -18.81 -10.07 -10.78
CA MET A 40 -17.38 -10.24 -10.48
C MET A 40 -16.50 -9.48 -11.47
N ARG A 41 -16.70 -9.72 -12.77
CA ARG A 41 -15.92 -9.06 -13.84
C ARG A 41 -16.12 -7.56 -13.84
N TYR A 42 -17.36 -7.10 -13.64
CA TYR A 42 -17.64 -5.68 -13.52
C TYR A 42 -16.87 -5.04 -12.36
N LEU A 43 -16.93 -5.64 -11.16
CA LEU A 43 -16.23 -5.12 -9.98
C LEU A 43 -14.71 -5.14 -10.19
N ASN A 44 -14.14 -6.24 -10.69
CA ASN A 44 -12.71 -6.32 -11.00
C ASN A 44 -12.27 -5.31 -12.06
N HIS A 45 -13.09 -5.06 -13.08
CA HIS A 45 -12.81 -4.03 -14.07
C HIS A 45 -12.79 -2.65 -13.42
N MET A 46 -13.87 -2.28 -12.73
CA MET A 46 -14.05 -0.94 -12.16
C MET A 46 -12.99 -0.64 -11.10
N GLU A 47 -12.71 -1.61 -10.23
CA GLU A 47 -11.67 -1.49 -9.20
C GLU A 47 -10.26 -1.64 -9.76
N GLY A 48 -10.11 -2.26 -10.94
CA GLY A 48 -8.84 -2.44 -11.62
C GLY A 48 -8.37 -1.24 -12.44
N VAL A 49 -9.29 -0.43 -12.97
CA VAL A 49 -8.98 0.77 -13.77
C VAL A 49 -8.95 2.06 -12.96
N LYS A 50 -9.63 2.09 -11.80
CA LYS A 50 -9.63 3.24 -10.91
C LYS A 50 -8.29 3.30 -10.16
N ASP A 51 -7.64 4.46 -10.22
CA ASP A 51 -6.50 4.72 -9.35
C ASP A 51 -7.03 5.04 -7.94
N HIS A 52 -6.65 4.24 -6.95
CA HIS A 52 -7.21 4.32 -5.57
C HIS A 52 -6.46 5.32 -4.68
N PHE A 53 -6.24 6.53 -5.17
CA PHE A 53 -5.63 7.65 -4.43
C PHE A 53 -6.72 8.61 -3.95
N ILE A 54 -7.26 8.37 -2.74
CA ILE A 54 -8.41 9.13 -2.22
C ILE A 54 -8.02 10.22 -1.22
N LEU A 55 -6.75 10.62 -1.17
CA LEU A 55 -6.25 11.57 -0.16
C LEU A 55 -6.94 12.93 -0.24
N GLU A 56 -7.20 13.44 -1.43
CA GLU A 56 -7.95 14.69 -1.60
C GLU A 56 -9.41 14.54 -1.13
N GLU A 57 -10.04 13.39 -1.40
CA GLU A 57 -11.43 13.10 -0.97
C GLU A 57 -11.57 13.09 0.56
N ILE A 58 -10.52 12.69 1.29
CA ILE A 58 -10.50 12.70 2.76
C ILE A 58 -9.91 13.98 3.36
N GLY A 59 -9.65 15.01 2.53
CA GLY A 59 -9.28 16.35 2.98
C GLY A 59 -7.78 16.66 3.02
N CYS A 60 -6.92 15.86 2.36
CA CYS A 60 -5.50 16.17 2.23
C CYS A 60 -5.28 17.31 1.24
N VAL A 61 -4.61 18.37 1.68
CA VAL A 61 -4.29 19.54 0.84
C VAL A 61 -2.90 19.38 0.27
N TYR A 62 -2.82 19.21 -1.04
CA TYR A 62 -1.55 19.08 -1.77
C TYR A 62 -0.82 20.41 -1.88
N SER A 63 0.52 20.36 -1.82
CA SER A 63 1.36 21.51 -2.13
C SER A 63 2.64 21.08 -2.86
N SER A 64 3.24 22.03 -3.59
CA SER A 64 4.54 21.86 -4.25
C SER A 64 5.73 22.15 -3.34
N ARG A 65 5.53 22.26 -2.01
CA ARG A 65 6.55 22.70 -1.03
C ARG A 65 7.88 21.95 -1.16
N PHE A 66 7.83 20.64 -1.39
CA PHE A 66 9.00 19.77 -1.48
C PHE A 66 9.26 19.27 -2.89
N ILE A 67 8.26 19.26 -3.76
CA ILE A 67 8.33 18.69 -5.10
C ILE A 67 7.88 19.76 -6.09
N ASP A 68 8.83 20.29 -6.84
CA ASP A 68 8.59 21.23 -7.92
C ASP A 68 8.25 20.48 -9.23
N LEU A 69 7.16 19.71 -9.18
CA LEU A 69 6.58 19.05 -10.35
C LEU A 69 5.15 19.55 -10.54
N PRO A 70 4.88 20.32 -11.62
CA PRO A 70 3.53 20.80 -11.88
C PRO A 70 2.59 19.62 -12.08
N ASN A 71 1.39 19.72 -11.51
CA ASN A 71 0.32 18.72 -11.62
C ASN A 71 0.71 17.30 -11.17
N TYR A 72 1.55 17.17 -10.14
CA TYR A 72 1.96 15.86 -9.64
C TYR A 72 0.85 15.11 -8.87
N LYS A 73 -0.29 15.76 -8.61
CA LYS A 73 -1.49 15.11 -8.05
C LYS A 73 -1.91 13.90 -8.91
N PRO A 74 -2.41 12.80 -8.31
CA PRO A 74 -2.68 12.61 -6.88
C PRO A 74 -1.47 12.10 -6.07
N LEU A 75 -0.25 12.36 -6.53
CA LEU A 75 0.99 12.04 -5.84
C LEU A 75 1.66 13.32 -5.31
N GLY A 76 2.80 13.16 -4.64
CA GLY A 76 3.59 14.26 -4.08
C GLY A 76 3.32 14.49 -2.61
N PHE A 77 3.50 15.74 -2.18
CA PHE A 77 3.31 16.14 -0.79
C PHE A 77 1.89 16.66 -0.56
N CYS A 78 1.21 16.14 0.46
CA CYS A 78 -0.02 16.70 0.96
C CYS A 78 -0.07 16.63 2.49
N SER A 79 -0.85 17.53 3.09
CA SER A 79 -1.06 17.60 4.54
C SER A 79 -2.54 17.58 4.85
N MET A 80 -2.94 16.81 5.85
CA MET A 80 -4.29 16.92 6.42
C MET A 80 -4.42 18.22 7.20
N LYS A 81 -5.67 18.66 7.43
CA LYS A 81 -5.96 19.70 8.40
C LYS A 81 -5.43 19.29 9.78
N GLU A 82 -4.88 20.25 10.51
CA GLU A 82 -4.38 19.99 11.87
C GLU A 82 -5.48 19.38 12.76
N GLY A 83 -5.09 18.31 13.46
CA GLY A 83 -5.94 17.57 14.38
C GLY A 83 -5.66 17.94 15.83
N ASN A 84 -6.43 17.32 16.73
CA ASN A 84 -6.33 17.56 18.18
C ASN A 84 -5.38 16.59 18.90
N GLY A 85 -4.67 15.74 18.15
CA GLY A 85 -3.70 14.83 18.73
C GLY A 85 -2.39 15.53 19.10
N SER A 86 -1.41 14.75 19.58
CA SER A 86 -0.13 15.28 20.07
C SER A 86 1.05 14.98 19.15
N TYR A 87 0.89 14.06 18.19
CA TYR A 87 2.01 13.54 17.39
C TYR A 87 1.98 14.09 15.97
N ASN A 88 3.15 14.37 15.41
CA ASN A 88 3.34 14.63 13.99
C ASN A 88 3.55 13.29 13.27
N PHE A 89 2.60 12.89 12.44
CA PHE A 89 2.68 11.69 11.60
C PHE A 89 3.20 12.04 10.21
N PHE A 90 4.07 11.19 9.68
CA PHE A 90 4.55 11.29 8.32
C PHE A 90 4.50 9.94 7.60
N VAL A 91 3.70 9.84 6.54
CA VAL A 91 3.65 8.67 5.66
C VAL A 91 4.49 8.94 4.42
N ILE A 92 5.52 8.13 4.21
CA ILE A 92 6.50 8.32 3.15
C ILE A 92 6.72 7.04 2.35
N GLY A 93 6.97 7.16 1.05
CA GLY A 93 7.38 6.05 0.21
C GLY A 93 7.12 6.30 -1.26
N ASN A 94 6.91 5.23 -2.01
CA ASN A 94 6.45 5.36 -3.38
C ASN A 94 4.92 5.50 -3.45
N SER A 95 4.35 5.34 -4.64
CA SER A 95 2.89 5.33 -4.85
C SER A 95 2.07 4.46 -3.86
N PHE A 96 2.66 3.46 -3.18
CA PHE A 96 1.97 2.74 -2.10
C PHE A 96 1.63 3.64 -0.90
N ALA A 97 2.49 4.60 -0.54
CA ALA A 97 2.22 5.56 0.53
C ALA A 97 0.95 6.36 0.24
N CYS A 98 0.82 6.96 -0.95
CA CYS A 98 -0.41 7.69 -1.29
C CYS A 98 -1.62 6.79 -1.49
N ASN A 99 -1.41 5.54 -1.91
CA ASN A 99 -2.48 4.57 -2.04
C ASN A 99 -3.02 4.09 -0.69
N GLN A 100 -2.27 4.17 0.41
CA GLN A 100 -2.63 3.51 1.68
C GLN A 100 -2.65 4.45 2.89
N ALA A 101 -2.20 5.70 2.73
CA ALA A 101 -2.16 6.68 3.81
C ALA A 101 -3.55 6.98 4.41
N GLU A 102 -4.63 6.82 3.66
CA GLU A 102 -6.01 6.90 4.16
C GLU A 102 -6.33 5.80 5.19
N MET A 103 -5.78 4.60 5.03
CA MET A 103 -6.00 3.49 5.98
C MET A 103 -5.32 3.79 7.31
N ILE A 104 -4.11 4.37 7.22
CA ILE A 104 -3.34 4.85 8.36
C ILE A 104 -4.09 6.00 9.02
N PHE A 105 -4.48 7.03 8.26
CA PHE A 105 -5.20 8.19 8.79
C PHE A 105 -6.51 7.80 9.47
N LYS A 106 -7.27 6.86 8.90
CA LYS A 106 -8.50 6.34 9.51
C LYS A 106 -8.27 5.75 10.90
N SER A 107 -7.13 5.09 11.13
CA SER A 107 -6.82 4.40 12.38
C SER A 107 -6.06 5.29 13.37
N PHE A 108 -5.14 6.11 12.87
CA PHE A 108 -4.18 6.89 13.66
C PHE A 108 -4.52 8.38 13.73
N GLY A 109 -5.42 8.90 12.89
CA GLY A 109 -5.72 10.33 12.79
C GLY A 109 -6.16 10.96 14.11
N LYS A 110 -6.78 10.17 15.02
CA LYS A 110 -7.12 10.62 16.37
C LYS A 110 -5.92 11.02 17.23
N PHE A 111 -4.73 10.49 16.94
CA PHE A 111 -3.48 10.80 17.64
C PHE A 111 -2.68 11.92 16.96
N ALA A 112 -3.08 12.32 15.76
CA ALA A 112 -2.32 13.24 14.94
C ALA A 112 -2.63 14.70 15.27
N ARG A 113 -1.60 15.49 15.57
CA ARG A 113 -1.63 16.95 15.43
C ARG A 113 -1.45 17.32 13.96
N ARG A 114 -0.43 16.72 13.33
CA ARG A 114 -0.13 16.83 11.90
C ARG A 114 -0.12 15.45 11.29
N PHE A 115 -0.63 15.35 10.06
CA PHE A 115 -0.59 14.12 9.28
C PHE A 115 -0.19 14.49 7.85
N ASP A 116 1.08 14.27 7.57
CA ASP A 116 1.73 14.60 6.32
C ASP A 116 1.94 13.32 5.49
N VAL A 117 1.74 13.42 4.18
CA VAL A 117 1.97 12.33 3.23
C VAL A 117 2.89 12.82 2.14
N LEU A 118 3.92 12.03 1.84
CA LEU A 118 4.81 12.26 0.71
C LEU A 118 5.00 10.97 -0.06
N CYS A 119 4.62 10.98 -1.34
CA CYS A 119 4.89 9.85 -2.20
C CYS A 119 5.44 10.26 -3.57
N LEU A 120 6.33 9.44 -4.10
CA LEU A 120 6.82 9.56 -5.47
C LEU A 120 6.41 8.35 -6.30
N TYR A 121 6.03 8.55 -7.56
CA TYR A 121 5.69 7.42 -8.43
C TYR A 121 6.91 6.51 -8.63
N ALA A 122 6.76 5.22 -8.31
CA ALA A 122 7.80 4.18 -8.41
C ALA A 122 9.07 4.37 -7.56
N CYS A 123 9.40 5.57 -7.06
CA CYS A 123 10.66 5.82 -6.37
C CYS A 123 10.64 5.36 -4.92
N GLU A 124 11.47 4.37 -4.60
CA GLU A 124 11.66 3.88 -3.24
C GLU A 124 12.37 4.94 -2.38
N PHE A 125 11.89 5.13 -1.15
CA PHE A 125 12.52 5.96 -0.13
C PHE A 125 13.74 5.25 0.48
N MET A 126 13.63 3.94 0.74
CA MET A 126 14.70 3.19 1.42
C MET A 126 15.90 2.90 0.51
N THR A 127 15.75 2.97 -0.80
CA THR A 127 16.84 2.68 -1.73
C THR A 127 16.67 3.42 -3.05
N TRP A 128 17.77 3.64 -3.77
CA TRP A 128 17.70 4.34 -5.05
C TRP A 128 17.07 3.45 -6.13
N THR A 129 15.99 3.95 -6.74
CA THR A 129 15.36 3.34 -7.92
C THR A 129 15.99 3.91 -9.21
N PRO A 130 16.60 3.07 -10.06
CA PRO A 130 17.20 3.47 -11.34
C PRO A 130 16.15 3.71 -12.42
N ASP A 131 15.21 4.61 -12.17
CA ASP A 131 14.17 5.03 -13.12
C ASP A 131 14.36 6.51 -13.45
N ASP A 132 14.11 6.88 -14.71
CA ASP A 132 14.21 8.26 -15.20
C ASP A 132 13.33 9.22 -14.40
N LYS A 133 12.18 8.76 -13.93
CA LYS A 133 11.24 9.52 -13.09
C LYS A 133 11.77 9.75 -11.66
N CYS A 134 12.76 8.96 -11.25
CA CYS A 134 13.41 9.03 -9.94
C CYS A 134 14.77 9.73 -10.00
N LYS A 135 15.12 10.35 -11.14
CA LYS A 135 16.33 11.16 -11.30
C LYS A 135 16.27 12.46 -10.49
N THR A 136 15.09 13.06 -10.37
CA THR A 136 14.87 14.22 -9.49
C THR A 136 14.99 13.76 -8.04
N ARG A 137 16.14 14.04 -7.43
CA ARG A 137 16.39 13.67 -6.04
C ARG A 137 15.67 14.66 -5.14
N LEU A 138 14.67 14.16 -4.42
CA LEU A 138 14.17 14.86 -3.27
C LEU A 138 15.20 14.79 -2.14
N ASN A 139 15.50 15.92 -1.51
CA ASN A 139 16.33 15.93 -0.31
C ASN A 139 15.48 15.48 0.89
N TYR A 140 15.37 14.17 1.09
CA TYR A 140 14.58 13.60 2.17
C TYR A 140 15.04 14.05 3.56
N THR A 141 16.35 14.25 3.77
CA THR A 141 16.89 14.76 5.03
C THR A 141 16.31 16.13 5.34
N ALA A 142 16.30 17.06 4.38
CA ALA A 142 15.68 18.39 4.56
C ALA A 142 14.17 18.30 4.85
N VAL A 143 13.45 17.38 4.18
CA VAL A 143 12.03 17.15 4.46
C VAL A 143 11.82 16.68 5.90
N ILE A 144 12.61 15.71 6.37
CA ILE A 144 12.51 15.16 7.73
C ILE A 144 12.85 16.23 8.78
N GLU A 145 13.91 17.02 8.55
CA GLU A 145 14.32 18.12 9.43
C GLU A 145 13.27 19.23 9.54
N GLU A 146 12.54 19.49 8.45
CA GLU A 146 11.50 20.51 8.40
C GLU A 146 10.18 20.03 9.01
N LEU A 147 9.76 18.79 8.73
CA LEU A 147 8.52 18.22 9.23
C LEU A 147 8.62 17.79 10.70
N LYS A 148 9.81 17.36 11.15
CA LYS A 148 10.09 16.82 12.50
C LYS A 148 9.00 15.82 12.94
N PRO A 149 8.88 14.69 12.23
CA PRO A 149 7.85 13.70 12.54
C PRO A 149 8.17 12.95 13.84
N ASP A 150 7.15 12.75 14.68
CA ASP A 150 7.26 11.87 15.84
C ASP A 150 7.05 10.41 15.44
N VAL A 151 6.17 10.17 14.46
CA VAL A 151 5.81 8.83 13.98
C VAL A 151 5.91 8.79 12.47
N VAL A 152 6.67 7.84 11.94
CA VAL A 152 6.88 7.68 10.50
C VAL A 152 6.33 6.34 10.03
N PHE A 153 5.62 6.34 8.91
CA PHE A 153 5.24 5.12 8.20
C PHE A 153 5.97 5.09 6.85
N VAL A 154 6.91 4.17 6.69
CA VAL A 154 7.57 3.88 5.42
C VAL A 154 6.74 2.85 4.66
N ILE A 155 5.91 3.33 3.74
CA ILE A 155 4.95 2.54 2.97
C ILE A 155 5.35 2.56 1.50
N GLU A 156 6.06 1.54 1.06
CA GLU A 156 6.51 1.43 -0.31
C GLU A 156 6.36 0.01 -0.85
N ARG A 157 6.02 -0.10 -2.13
CA ARG A 157 6.22 -1.35 -2.85
C ARG A 157 7.70 -1.51 -3.16
N VAL A 158 8.30 -2.59 -2.67
CA VAL A 158 9.71 -2.85 -2.88
C VAL A 158 9.96 -3.34 -4.31
N PHE A 159 10.87 -2.67 -5.03
CA PHE A 159 11.35 -3.04 -6.35
C PHE A 159 12.82 -3.45 -6.29
N ARG A 160 13.72 -2.50 -6.00
CA ARG A 160 15.17 -2.76 -5.95
C ARG A 160 15.54 -3.59 -4.75
N GLY A 161 14.82 -3.44 -3.63
CA GLY A 161 15.00 -4.28 -2.45
C GLY A 161 14.75 -5.78 -2.69
N LYS A 162 14.17 -6.19 -3.84
CA LYS A 162 13.97 -7.60 -4.21
C LYS A 162 15.19 -8.23 -4.91
N ALA A 163 16.19 -7.44 -5.30
CA ALA A 163 17.35 -7.95 -6.02
C ALA A 163 18.10 -9.03 -5.20
N PRO A 164 18.53 -10.14 -5.82
CA PRO A 164 19.21 -11.21 -5.10
C PRO A 164 20.54 -10.74 -4.50
N PHE A 165 20.91 -11.35 -3.38
CA PHE A 165 22.25 -11.23 -2.77
C PHE A 165 22.72 -12.59 -2.26
N ASN A 166 24.02 -12.74 -2.03
CA ASN A 166 24.57 -13.95 -1.47
C ASN A 166 24.26 -14.03 0.03
N THR A 167 23.34 -14.91 0.44
CA THR A 167 22.93 -15.07 1.84
C THR A 167 23.98 -15.77 2.71
N ARG A 168 25.09 -16.25 2.13
CA ARG A 168 26.24 -16.79 2.88
C ARG A 168 27.21 -15.71 3.35
N ASP A 169 27.20 -14.55 2.70
CA ASP A 169 28.02 -13.42 3.10
C ASP A 169 27.29 -12.63 4.19
N PRO A 170 28.02 -11.95 5.10
CA PRO A 170 27.41 -11.01 6.03
C PRO A 170 26.51 -10.02 5.29
N ILE A 171 25.28 -9.80 5.77
CA ILE A 171 24.33 -8.87 5.16
C ILE A 171 24.88 -7.43 5.10
N ASP A 172 25.84 -7.10 5.97
CA ASP A 172 26.64 -5.88 5.94
C ASP A 172 27.55 -5.75 4.70
N ASN A 173 27.56 -6.71 3.78
CA ASN A 173 28.19 -6.58 2.46
C ASN A 173 27.18 -6.22 1.36
N ASP A 174 25.88 -6.42 1.60
CA ASP A 174 24.84 -6.11 0.64
C ASP A 174 24.65 -4.59 0.50
N LYS A 175 24.87 -4.09 -0.71
CA LYS A 175 24.84 -2.64 -1.00
C LYS A 175 23.45 -2.04 -0.83
N ILE A 176 22.40 -2.82 -1.12
CA ILE A 176 21.02 -2.34 -0.99
C ILE A 176 20.68 -2.18 0.49
N PHE A 177 20.96 -3.20 1.31
CA PHE A 177 20.77 -3.17 2.75
C PHE A 177 21.52 -2.01 3.41
N LYS A 178 22.78 -1.73 3.01
CA LYS A 178 23.51 -0.55 3.49
C LYS A 178 22.77 0.77 3.22
N GLY A 179 22.23 0.92 2.01
CA GLY A 179 21.44 2.09 1.64
C GLY A 179 20.19 2.21 2.48
N GLN A 180 19.46 1.10 2.67
CA GLN A 180 18.25 1.06 3.49
C GLN A 180 18.56 1.40 4.96
N MET A 181 19.62 0.82 5.54
CA MET A 181 20.02 1.11 6.91
C MET A 181 20.39 2.57 7.11
N LYS A 182 21.05 3.22 6.13
CA LYS A 182 21.34 4.66 6.22
C LYS A 182 20.05 5.47 6.37
N GLN A 183 19.04 5.22 5.54
CA GLN A 183 17.76 5.92 5.59
C GLN A 183 17.01 5.66 6.90
N ILE A 184 17.04 4.41 7.39
CA ILE A 184 16.37 4.04 8.65
C ILE A 184 17.07 4.67 9.85
N THR A 185 18.40 4.75 9.88
CA THR A 185 19.12 5.45 10.96
C THR A 185 18.75 6.93 11.01
N GLU A 186 18.67 7.61 9.86
CA GLU A 186 18.23 9.02 9.81
C GLU A 186 16.80 9.19 10.38
N LEU A 187 15.88 8.25 10.07
CA LEU A 187 14.53 8.27 10.64
C LEU A 187 14.51 7.93 12.14
N GLU A 188 15.31 6.96 12.57
CA GLU A 188 15.38 6.52 13.96
C GLU A 188 15.93 7.61 14.88
N ASP A 189 16.85 8.44 14.38
CA ASP A 189 17.40 9.56 15.14
C ASP A 189 16.36 10.66 15.42
N VAL A 190 15.43 10.88 14.49
CA VAL A 190 14.43 11.95 14.58
C VAL A 190 13.10 11.48 15.17
N ALA A 191 12.59 10.32 14.73
CA ALA A 191 11.28 9.84 15.13
C ALA A 191 11.30 9.12 16.48
N LYS A 192 10.14 9.08 17.14
CA LYS A 192 9.88 8.24 18.32
C LYS A 192 9.50 6.80 17.93
N LYS A 193 8.84 6.63 16.79
CA LYS A 193 8.39 5.32 16.27
C LYS A 193 8.43 5.31 14.74
N VAL A 194 8.92 4.22 14.16
CA VAL A 194 8.96 4.02 12.70
C VAL A 194 8.25 2.72 12.36
N TYR A 195 7.26 2.77 11.49
CA TYR A 195 6.62 1.58 10.93
C TYR A 195 7.14 1.34 9.52
N ILE A 196 7.50 0.09 9.20
CA ILE A 196 8.05 -0.27 7.89
C ILE A 196 7.18 -1.34 7.27
N LEU A 197 6.64 -1.09 6.07
CA LEU A 197 5.92 -2.11 5.32
C LEU A 197 6.86 -3.25 4.90
N GLN A 198 6.51 -4.46 5.26
CA GLN A 198 7.20 -5.67 4.79
C GLN A 198 6.94 -5.91 3.30
N ALA A 199 7.93 -6.47 2.60
CA ALA A 199 7.75 -6.92 1.24
C ALA A 199 6.80 -8.13 1.16
N PHE A 200 5.97 -8.15 0.12
CA PHE A 200 5.17 -9.30 -0.25
C PHE A 200 5.29 -9.57 -1.76
N PRO A 201 4.92 -10.78 -2.23
CA PRO A 201 5.08 -11.18 -3.63
C PRO A 201 4.44 -10.18 -4.59
N SER A 202 5.11 -9.92 -5.70
CA SER A 202 4.54 -9.09 -6.76
C SER A 202 3.40 -9.83 -7.45
N CYS A 203 2.40 -9.09 -7.92
CA CYS A 203 1.55 -9.61 -9.00
C CYS A 203 2.25 -9.43 -10.34
N GLU A 204 2.03 -10.35 -11.27
CA GLU A 204 2.58 -10.30 -12.62
C GLU A 204 2.23 -8.98 -13.32
N LEU A 205 3.06 -8.58 -14.27
CA LEU A 205 2.73 -7.44 -15.12
C LEU A 205 1.42 -7.74 -15.85
N ARG A 206 0.45 -6.82 -15.77
CA ARG A 206 -0.92 -7.01 -16.27
C ARG A 206 -1.76 -8.04 -15.48
N CYS A 207 -1.45 -8.26 -14.20
CA CYS A 207 -2.18 -9.10 -13.25
C CYS A 207 -3.71 -9.04 -13.40
N THR A 208 -4.29 -7.84 -13.40
CA THR A 208 -5.73 -7.66 -13.59
C THR A 208 -6.18 -8.11 -14.99
N SER A 209 -5.48 -7.71 -16.06
CA SER A 209 -5.81 -8.18 -17.42
C SER A 209 -5.73 -9.70 -17.54
N LEU A 210 -4.74 -10.35 -16.95
CA LEU A 210 -4.60 -11.82 -16.94
C LEU A 210 -5.76 -12.49 -16.21
N ALA A 211 -6.19 -11.93 -15.08
CA ALA A 211 -7.38 -12.38 -14.35
C ALA A 211 -8.66 -12.25 -15.20
N HIS A 212 -8.81 -11.15 -15.94
CA HIS A 212 -9.92 -10.94 -16.87
C HIS A 212 -9.88 -11.95 -18.03
N GLU A 213 -8.75 -12.09 -18.74
CA GLU A 213 -8.56 -13.05 -19.83
C GLU A 213 -8.82 -14.51 -19.38
N PHE A 214 -8.49 -14.83 -18.12
CA PHE A 214 -8.77 -16.14 -17.53
C PHE A 214 -10.27 -16.35 -17.29
N THR A 215 -10.94 -15.36 -16.72
CA THR A 215 -12.36 -15.43 -16.36
C THR A 215 -13.31 -15.29 -17.55
N ASP A 216 -12.86 -14.70 -18.66
CA ASP A 216 -13.56 -14.66 -19.95
C ASP A 216 -13.94 -16.05 -20.46
N LYS A 217 -13.19 -17.08 -20.07
CA LYS A 217 -13.44 -18.49 -20.44
C LYS A 217 -14.49 -19.15 -19.55
N GLY A 218 -15.21 -18.39 -18.72
CA GLY A 218 -16.20 -18.89 -17.76
C GLY A 218 -15.58 -19.59 -16.54
N ARG A 219 -14.28 -19.40 -16.31
CA ARG A 219 -13.54 -20.08 -15.23
C ARG A 219 -13.39 -19.16 -14.02
N PRO A 220 -13.66 -19.63 -12.79
CA PRO A 220 -13.45 -18.84 -11.57
C PRO A 220 -11.94 -18.70 -11.27
N LEU A 221 -11.53 -17.54 -10.74
CA LEU A 221 -10.12 -17.24 -10.45
C LEU A 221 -9.45 -18.27 -9.56
N LYS A 222 -10.16 -18.92 -8.63
CA LYS A 222 -9.57 -19.99 -7.80
C LYS A 222 -8.85 -21.09 -8.61
N GLU A 223 -9.22 -21.31 -9.87
CA GLU A 223 -8.58 -22.28 -10.75
C GLU A 223 -7.22 -21.80 -11.31
N ILE A 224 -6.95 -20.49 -11.35
CA ILE A 224 -5.64 -19.95 -11.74
C ILE A 224 -4.59 -20.17 -10.64
N LYS A 225 -5.03 -20.42 -9.40
CA LYS A 225 -4.17 -20.60 -8.22
C LYS A 225 -3.21 -19.41 -8.11
N GLU A 226 -1.91 -19.67 -7.99
CA GLU A 226 -0.85 -18.67 -7.89
C GLU A 226 -0.37 -18.13 -9.26
N GLY A 227 -1.05 -18.46 -10.37
CA GLY A 227 -0.61 -18.09 -11.72
C GLY A 227 -0.52 -16.59 -12.01
N LEU A 228 -0.92 -15.74 -11.06
CA LEU A 228 -0.80 -14.29 -11.12
C LEU A 228 0.37 -13.75 -10.26
N ILE A 229 1.05 -14.58 -9.47
CA ILE A 229 1.95 -14.12 -8.40
C ILE A 229 3.39 -14.52 -8.66
N GLY A 230 4.26 -13.52 -8.76
CA GLY A 230 5.71 -13.68 -8.78
C GLY A 230 6.24 -13.79 -7.36
N ARG A 231 6.78 -14.95 -6.97
CA ARG A 231 7.40 -15.22 -5.65
C ARG A 231 8.79 -14.58 -5.55
N ASP A 232 8.83 -13.26 -5.58
CA ASP A 232 10.04 -12.43 -5.73
C ASP A 232 10.43 -11.66 -4.44
N ASP A 233 9.78 -11.93 -3.32
CA ASP A 233 9.89 -11.15 -2.09
C ASP A 233 10.96 -11.66 -1.12
N PHE A 234 11.49 -12.88 -1.31
CA PHE A 234 12.42 -13.54 -0.39
C PHE A 234 13.57 -12.64 0.09
N PHE A 235 14.34 -12.05 -0.85
CA PHE A 235 15.50 -11.22 -0.48
C PHE A 235 15.11 -9.89 0.16
N ALA A 236 13.99 -9.29 -0.26
CA ALA A 236 13.49 -8.07 0.36
C ALA A 236 13.05 -8.33 1.81
N ARG A 237 12.37 -9.46 2.05
CA ARG A 237 11.95 -9.86 3.40
C ARG A 237 13.13 -10.10 4.33
N LEU A 238 14.20 -10.74 3.84
CA LEU A 238 15.43 -10.90 4.63
C LEU A 238 16.05 -9.55 5.02
N ARG A 239 16.12 -8.59 4.08
CA ARG A 239 16.65 -7.25 4.37
C ARG A 239 15.80 -6.52 5.41
N ILE A 240 14.48 -6.48 5.21
CA ILE A 240 13.56 -5.78 6.13
C ILE A 240 13.54 -6.44 7.51
N HIS A 241 13.64 -7.77 7.58
CA HIS A 241 13.76 -8.47 8.86
C HIS A 241 15.06 -8.11 9.61
N GLU A 242 16.18 -7.97 8.90
CA GLU A 242 17.41 -7.50 9.56
C GLU A 242 17.32 -6.02 9.98
N ILE A 243 16.61 -5.17 9.21
CA ILE A 243 16.31 -3.79 9.63
C ILE A 243 15.52 -3.79 10.94
N GLU A 244 14.46 -4.59 11.04
CA GLU A 244 13.64 -4.76 12.24
C GLU A 244 14.50 -5.14 13.45
N ARG A 245 15.46 -6.06 13.25
CA ARG A 245 16.34 -6.54 14.32
C ARG A 245 17.32 -5.47 14.82
N ARG A 246 17.67 -4.51 13.97
CA ARG A 246 18.70 -3.48 14.27
C ARG A 246 18.13 -2.14 14.70
N CYS A 247 16.97 -1.76 14.18
CA CYS A 247 16.30 -0.51 14.51
C CYS A 247 15.42 -0.68 15.76
N ARG A 248 15.76 0.02 16.84
CA ARG A 248 15.12 -0.09 18.15
C ARG A 248 13.75 0.58 18.20
N LYS A 249 13.54 1.59 17.35
CA LYS A 249 12.26 2.31 17.24
C LYS A 249 11.37 1.78 16.11
N CYS A 250 11.80 0.74 15.39
CA CYS A 250 11.07 0.22 14.24
C CYS A 250 10.08 -0.88 14.61
N GLU A 251 8.99 -0.97 13.84
CA GLU A 251 8.04 -2.07 13.87
C GLU A 251 7.65 -2.42 12.43
N VAL A 252 7.78 -3.69 12.05
CA VAL A 252 7.44 -4.13 10.71
C VAL A 252 5.94 -4.42 10.61
N ILE A 253 5.30 -3.86 9.59
CA ILE A 253 3.91 -4.12 9.23
C ILE A 253 3.90 -5.17 8.11
N ASP A 254 3.36 -6.36 8.37
CA ASP A 254 3.24 -7.42 7.35
C ASP A 254 1.79 -7.64 6.92
N TYR A 255 1.52 -7.42 5.62
CA TYR A 255 0.19 -7.62 5.04
C TYR A 255 -0.10 -9.07 4.70
N LEU A 256 0.91 -9.91 4.49
CA LEU A 256 0.71 -11.28 4.02
C LEU A 256 -0.31 -12.07 4.85
N PRO A 257 -0.25 -12.05 6.21
CA PRO A 257 -1.22 -12.78 7.03
C PRO A 257 -2.68 -12.36 6.79
N MET A 258 -2.91 -11.11 6.35
CA MET A 258 -4.26 -10.64 6.03
C MET A 258 -4.68 -11.04 4.61
N LEU A 259 -3.75 -11.23 3.69
CA LEU A 259 -4.02 -11.40 2.25
C LEU A 259 -3.99 -12.85 1.76
N VAL A 260 -3.51 -13.79 2.57
CA VAL A 260 -3.49 -15.21 2.21
C VAL A 260 -4.88 -15.87 2.25
N ASP A 261 -5.03 -16.97 1.51
CA ASP A 261 -6.18 -17.86 1.56
C ASP A 261 -6.13 -18.80 2.78
N GLY A 262 -7.10 -19.72 2.88
CA GLY A 262 -7.16 -20.70 3.97
C GLY A 262 -5.99 -21.70 4.02
N ASN A 263 -5.16 -21.76 2.97
CA ASN A 263 -3.97 -22.59 2.89
C ASN A 263 -2.67 -21.77 3.11
N GLY A 264 -2.78 -20.48 3.41
CA GLY A 264 -1.62 -19.61 3.56
C GLY A 264 -1.02 -19.12 2.24
N LEU A 265 -1.71 -19.27 1.11
CA LEU A 265 -1.24 -18.81 -0.20
C LEU A 265 -1.73 -17.40 -0.50
N TYR A 266 -0.80 -16.52 -0.86
CA TYR A 266 -1.15 -15.20 -1.38
C TYR A 266 -1.43 -15.31 -2.87
N LEU A 267 -2.69 -15.06 -3.26
CA LEU A 267 -3.16 -15.26 -4.64
C LEU A 267 -3.37 -13.94 -5.40
N GLY A 268 -3.35 -12.79 -4.71
CA GLY A 268 -3.71 -11.48 -5.28
C GLY A 268 -5.22 -11.28 -5.49
N TYR A 269 -6.04 -12.26 -5.15
CA TYR A 269 -7.50 -12.23 -5.19
C TYR A 269 -8.11 -13.08 -4.08
N ASN A 270 -9.40 -12.90 -3.86
CA ASN A 270 -10.21 -13.70 -2.96
C ASN A 270 -10.74 -14.95 -3.69
N PRO A 271 -10.33 -16.18 -3.32
CA PRO A 271 -10.75 -17.38 -4.03
C PRO A 271 -12.21 -17.78 -3.80
N GLN A 272 -12.90 -17.19 -2.80
CA GLN A 272 -14.31 -17.45 -2.51
C GLN A 272 -15.25 -16.62 -3.37
N ASN A 273 -14.90 -15.36 -3.66
CA ASN A 273 -15.77 -14.45 -4.43
C ASN A 273 -15.14 -13.92 -5.73
N ASN A 274 -13.93 -14.37 -6.08
CA ASN A 274 -13.21 -14.02 -7.31
C ASN A 274 -12.89 -12.52 -7.46
N LEU A 275 -12.87 -11.77 -6.36
CA LEU A 275 -12.51 -10.34 -6.39
C LEU A 275 -11.00 -10.17 -6.23
N MET A 276 -10.40 -9.39 -7.12
CA MET A 276 -9.00 -9.01 -7.06
C MET A 276 -8.77 -8.07 -5.86
N TYR A 277 -7.60 -8.17 -5.23
CA TYR A 277 -7.16 -7.20 -4.19
C TYR A 277 -6.33 -6.06 -4.76
N LEU A 278 -5.87 -6.21 -6.00
CA LEU A 278 -4.95 -5.31 -6.67
C LEU A 278 -5.59 -4.66 -7.89
N ASP A 279 -5.20 -3.43 -8.18
CA ASP A 279 -5.51 -2.76 -9.43
C ASP A 279 -4.49 -3.08 -10.54
N ARG A 280 -4.66 -2.50 -11.74
CA ARG A 280 -3.77 -2.71 -12.89
C ARG A 280 -2.32 -2.27 -12.67
N SER A 281 -2.08 -1.43 -11.67
CA SER A 281 -0.76 -0.90 -11.31
C SER A 281 -0.14 -1.66 -10.13
N ASN A 282 -0.80 -2.73 -9.68
CA ASN A 282 -0.54 -3.52 -8.46
C ASN A 282 -0.62 -2.69 -7.16
N HIS A 283 -1.44 -1.64 -7.11
CA HIS A 283 -1.81 -1.01 -5.84
C HIS A 283 -2.97 -1.75 -5.19
N LEU A 284 -3.18 -1.55 -3.88
CA LEU A 284 -4.38 -2.10 -3.23
C LEU A 284 -5.60 -1.36 -3.77
N ASN A 285 -6.55 -2.13 -4.30
CA ASN A 285 -7.88 -1.61 -4.59
C ASN A 285 -8.73 -1.59 -3.33
N ARG A 286 -10.00 -1.20 -3.45
CA ARG A 286 -10.93 -1.17 -2.31
C ARG A 286 -10.94 -2.49 -1.51
N PHE A 287 -11.06 -3.63 -2.17
CA PHE A 287 -11.15 -4.93 -1.51
C PHE A 287 -9.85 -5.31 -0.81
N GLY A 288 -8.70 -4.99 -1.42
CA GLY A 288 -7.40 -5.18 -0.79
C GLY A 288 -7.24 -4.32 0.47
N LYS A 289 -7.63 -3.04 0.39
CA LYS A 289 -7.62 -2.11 1.53
C LYS A 289 -8.54 -2.57 2.64
N GLU A 290 -9.78 -2.94 2.32
CA GLU A 290 -10.75 -3.45 3.31
C GLU A 290 -10.23 -4.69 4.04
N ARG A 291 -9.52 -5.58 3.33
CA ARG A 291 -8.93 -6.78 3.92
C ARG A 291 -7.73 -6.50 4.83
N VAL A 292 -6.94 -5.46 4.52
CA VAL A 292 -5.76 -5.08 5.32
C VAL A 292 -6.11 -4.12 6.46
N GLN A 293 -7.19 -3.34 6.37
CA GLN A 293 -7.59 -2.34 7.38
C GLN A 293 -7.57 -2.84 8.83
N PRO A 294 -8.05 -4.07 9.17
CA PRO A 294 -8.02 -4.56 10.54
C PRO A 294 -6.61 -4.64 11.15
N LEU A 295 -5.56 -4.73 10.33
CA LEU A 295 -4.17 -4.65 10.80
C LEU A 295 -3.85 -3.26 11.36
N PHE A 296 -4.18 -2.20 10.62
CA PHE A 296 -3.96 -0.82 11.09
C PHE A 296 -4.81 -0.49 12.31
N ASP A 297 -6.04 -0.98 12.38
CA ASP A 297 -6.89 -0.80 13.56
C ASP A 297 -6.26 -1.46 14.80
N ARG A 298 -5.58 -2.61 14.65
CA ARG A 298 -4.82 -3.25 15.74
C ARG A 298 -3.56 -2.47 16.09
N LEU A 299 -2.79 -2.03 15.10
CA LEU A 299 -1.58 -1.21 15.34
C LEU A 299 -1.92 0.08 16.09
N ALA A 300 -3.04 0.74 15.74
CA ALA A 300 -3.50 1.94 16.42
C ALA A 300 -3.88 1.69 17.89
N LYS A 301 -4.46 0.52 18.21
CA LYS A 301 -4.72 0.11 19.60
C LYS A 301 -3.43 -0.11 20.39
N THR A 302 -2.43 -0.76 19.79
CA THR A 302 -1.11 -0.93 20.42
C THR A 302 -0.43 0.43 20.63
N PHE A 303 -0.56 1.33 19.66
CA PHE A 303 -0.01 2.68 19.75
C PHE A 303 -0.66 3.51 20.87
N GLU A 304 -1.94 3.31 21.18
CA GLU A 304 -2.60 3.97 22.32
C GLU A 304 -1.89 3.69 23.64
N SER A 305 -1.41 2.46 23.84
CA SER A 305 -0.58 2.10 25.00
C SER A 305 0.78 2.79 24.99
N PHE A 306 1.40 2.94 23.81
CA PHE A 306 2.63 3.71 23.66
C PHE A 306 2.43 5.18 24.06
N VAL A 307 1.33 5.80 23.63
CA VAL A 307 0.99 7.19 24.02
C VAL A 307 0.82 7.31 25.54
N ALA A 308 0.16 6.34 26.17
CA ALA A 308 -0.01 6.36 27.62
C ALA A 308 1.34 6.32 28.36
N LEU A 309 2.30 5.53 27.89
CA LEU A 309 3.65 5.45 28.47
C LEU A 309 4.47 6.71 28.22
N ASP A 310 4.44 7.25 27.00
CA ASP A 310 5.19 8.47 26.61
C ASP A 310 4.74 9.68 27.45
N ASN A 311 3.43 9.80 27.72
CA ASN A 311 2.88 10.86 28.57
C ASN A 311 3.33 10.76 30.04
N VAL A 312 3.54 9.56 30.57
CA VAL A 312 4.03 9.35 31.95
C VAL A 312 5.51 9.70 32.07
N THR A 313 6.31 9.48 31.01
CA THR A 313 7.73 9.85 31.01
C THR A 313 8.00 11.35 30.85
N LEU A 314 6.98 12.13 30.47
CA LEU A 314 7.07 13.58 30.28
C LEU A 314 6.49 14.39 31.47
N SER A 315 5.87 13.73 32.44
CA SER A 315 5.37 14.31 33.70
C SER A 315 6.34 14.12 34.85
#